data_AF-A0A356QXR5-F1
#
_entry.id   AF-A0A356QXR5-F1
#
_cell.length_a   1.000
_cell.length_b   1.000
_cell.length_c   1.000
_cell.angle_alpha   90.00
_cell.angle_beta   90.00
_cell.angle_gamma   90.00
#
_symmetry.space_group_name_H-M   'P 1'
#
loop_
_entity.id
_entity.type
_entity.pdbx_description
1 polymer ?
#
loop_
_entity_poly.entity_id
_entity_poly.type
_entity_poly.pdbx_seq_one_letter_code
_entity_poly.pdbx_strand_id
1 'polypeptide(L)'
;MRKRKPHLLFLLATCLLIEVAFFQGLAVALGSSSSHDEPWNPDHIDRLPPDVRNVLLHSCRGRIQAAHYFATYLDHARTVRLHFENLRCDGEQRFKRRDSCLHEEFVAFGAGHRLMKRYYAPCND
;
A
#
# COMPACT_ATOMS: atom_id res chain seq x y z
N MET A 1 -3.64 -78.47 10.74
CA MET A 1 -4.53 -77.28 10.59
C MET A 1 -3.69 -76.01 10.72
N ARG A 2 -3.57 -75.23 9.64
CA ARG A 2 -2.69 -74.04 9.52
C ARG A 2 -3.23 -72.92 10.43
N LYS A 3 -2.58 -72.64 11.56
CA LYS A 3 -2.92 -71.50 12.44
C LYS A 3 -2.63 -70.21 11.67
N ARG A 4 -3.66 -69.56 11.13
CA ARG A 4 -3.57 -68.20 10.58
C ARG A 4 -3.10 -67.28 11.70
N LYS A 5 -1.98 -66.57 11.50
CA LYS A 5 -1.42 -65.62 12.46
C LYS A 5 -2.31 -64.37 12.49
N PRO A 6 -3.18 -64.18 13.50
CA PRO A 6 -4.13 -63.07 13.53
C PRO A 6 -3.42 -61.72 13.63
N HIS A 7 -2.20 -61.71 14.18
CA HIS A 7 -1.33 -60.53 14.27
C HIS A 7 -0.92 -59.97 12.91
N LEU A 8 -0.70 -60.81 11.89
CA LEU A 8 -0.30 -60.32 10.56
C LEU A 8 -1.46 -59.61 9.85
N LEU A 9 -2.68 -60.11 10.04
CA LEU A 9 -3.91 -59.50 9.53
C LEU A 9 -4.23 -58.19 10.26
N PHE A 10 -4.00 -58.14 11.58
CA PHE A 10 -4.19 -56.93 12.39
C PHE A 10 -3.18 -55.81 12.02
N LEU A 11 -1.92 -56.17 11.74
CA LEU A 11 -0.89 -55.21 11.34
C LEU A 11 -1.15 -54.61 9.94
N LEU A 12 -1.65 -55.41 8.99
CA LEU A 12 -2.00 -54.91 7.67
C LEU A 12 -3.23 -53.99 7.70
N ALA A 13 -4.24 -54.33 8.51
CA ALA A 13 -5.44 -53.50 8.67
C ALA A 13 -5.14 -52.15 9.34
N THR A 14 -4.19 -52.12 10.28
CA THR A 14 -3.77 -50.88 10.95
C THR A 14 -2.96 -49.97 10.03
N CYS A 15 -2.06 -50.52 9.19
CA CYS A 15 -1.36 -49.70 8.20
C CYS A 15 -2.30 -49.05 7.19
N LEU A 16 -3.33 -49.78 6.70
CA LEU A 16 -4.27 -49.25 5.72
C LEU A 16 -5.13 -48.09 6.26
N LEU A 17 -5.47 -48.12 7.55
CA LEU A 17 -6.24 -47.05 8.20
C LEU A 17 -5.43 -45.76 8.39
N ILE A 18 -4.11 -45.88 8.55
CA ILE A 18 -3.22 -44.74 8.71
C ILE A 18 -3.11 -43.95 7.40
N GLU A 19 -3.01 -44.63 6.25
CA GLU A 19 -2.92 -43.96 4.93
C GLU A 19 -4.17 -43.14 4.57
N VAL A 20 -5.37 -43.63 4.95
CA VAL A 20 -6.63 -42.92 4.66
C VAL A 20 -6.79 -41.65 5.51
N ALA A 21 -6.22 -41.60 6.72
CA ALA A 21 -6.31 -40.45 7.61
C ALA A 21 -5.44 -39.26 7.17
N PHE A 22 -4.39 -39.49 6.36
CA PHE A 22 -3.48 -38.43 5.91
C PHE A 22 -3.90 -37.74 4.59
N PHE A 23 -4.96 -38.20 3.93
CA PHE A 23 -5.43 -37.64 2.65
C PHE A 23 -6.44 -36.49 2.79
N GLN A 24 -6.64 -35.93 3.98
CA GLN A 24 -7.57 -34.82 4.21
C GLN A 24 -6.85 -33.47 4.25
N GLY A 25 -6.54 -32.92 3.07
CA GLY A 25 -5.95 -31.58 3.01
C GLY A 25 -5.67 -31.07 1.62
N LEU A 26 -6.70 -30.92 0.78
CA LEU A 26 -6.60 -29.99 -0.35
C LEU A 26 -6.65 -28.57 0.21
N ALA A 27 -5.49 -28.06 0.62
CA ALA A 27 -5.32 -26.66 0.99
C ALA A 27 -5.47 -25.81 -0.29
N VAL A 28 -6.67 -25.28 -0.52
CA VAL A 28 -6.89 -24.27 -1.55
C VAL A 28 -6.34 -22.95 -1.01
N ALA A 29 -5.16 -22.57 -1.46
CA ALA A 29 -4.65 -21.23 -1.25
C ALA A 29 -5.47 -20.26 -2.12
N LEU A 30 -6.39 -19.54 -1.49
CA LEU A 30 -6.99 -18.34 -2.08
C LEU A 30 -5.89 -17.28 -2.16
N GLY A 31 -5.16 -17.26 -3.27
CA GLY A 31 -4.24 -16.17 -3.57
C GLY A 31 -5.04 -14.88 -3.59
N SER A 32 -4.79 -13.97 -2.65
CA SER A 32 -5.28 -12.60 -2.80
C SER A 32 -4.68 -12.06 -4.11
N SER A 33 -5.50 -11.49 -4.99
CA SER A 33 -4.95 -10.64 -6.04
C SER A 33 -4.09 -9.61 -5.32
N SER A 34 -2.79 -9.61 -5.63
CA SER A 34 -1.96 -8.48 -5.28
C SER A 34 -2.63 -7.28 -5.92
N SER A 35 -3.32 -6.47 -5.13
CA SER A 35 -3.68 -5.12 -5.51
C SER A 35 -2.34 -4.42 -5.72
N HIS A 36 -1.86 -4.47 -6.95
CA HIS A 36 -0.68 -3.72 -7.35
C HIS A 36 -1.11 -2.26 -7.27
N ASP A 37 -0.56 -1.55 -6.30
CA ASP A 37 -0.72 -0.10 -6.20
C ASP A 37 -0.19 0.51 -7.49
N GLU A 38 -1.10 1.04 -8.32
CA GLU A 38 -0.74 1.59 -9.62
C GLU A 38 0.20 2.78 -9.41
N PRO A 39 1.23 2.97 -10.27
CA PRO A 39 2.20 4.06 -10.07
C PRO A 39 1.60 5.46 -9.99
N TRP A 40 0.38 5.64 -10.51
CA TRP A 40 -0.40 6.88 -10.46
C TRP A 40 -1.81 6.54 -9.97
N ASN A 41 -2.01 6.64 -8.66
CA ASN A 41 -3.24 6.23 -8.00
C ASN A 41 -3.88 7.44 -7.27
N PRO A 42 -5.15 7.80 -7.53
CA PRO A 42 -5.84 8.87 -6.81
C PRO A 42 -5.98 8.58 -5.31
N ASP A 43 -5.95 7.32 -4.87
CA ASP A 43 -6.06 6.94 -3.46
C ASP A 43 -4.93 7.53 -2.60
N HIS A 44 -3.79 7.87 -3.20
CA HIS A 44 -2.71 8.59 -2.51
C HIS A 44 -3.11 10.00 -2.11
N ILE A 45 -3.99 10.64 -2.87
CA ILE A 45 -4.56 11.95 -2.56
C ILE A 45 -5.66 11.81 -1.50
N ASP A 46 -6.51 10.79 -1.61
CA ASP A 46 -7.65 10.59 -0.72
C ASP A 46 -7.23 10.30 0.73
N ARG A 47 -6.07 9.65 0.91
CA ARG A 47 -5.47 9.33 2.20
C ARG A 47 -4.81 10.51 2.92
N LEU A 48 -4.70 11.68 2.28
CA LEU A 48 -4.13 12.87 2.92
C LEU A 48 -5.05 13.42 4.02
N PRO A 49 -4.50 14.16 5.01
CA PRO A 49 -5.33 14.92 5.93
C PRO A 49 -6.30 15.84 5.15
N PRO A 50 -7.57 15.98 5.58
CA PRO A 50 -8.59 16.70 4.83
C PRO A 50 -8.18 18.11 4.42
N ASP A 51 -7.51 18.85 5.30
CA ASP A 51 -7.05 20.22 5.02
C ASP A 51 -5.97 20.25 3.92
N VAL A 52 -5.05 19.29 3.94
CA VAL A 52 -3.99 19.14 2.93
C VAL A 52 -4.60 18.74 1.59
N ARG A 53 -5.51 17.75 1.60
CA ARG A 53 -6.23 17.29 0.39
C ARG A 53 -7.00 18.44 -0.25
N ASN A 54 -7.70 19.24 0.55
CA ASN A 54 -8.49 20.36 0.06
C ASN A 54 -7.61 21.38 -0.69
N VAL A 55 -6.41 21.69 -0.20
CA VAL A 55 -5.49 22.62 -0.89
C VAL A 55 -5.13 22.11 -2.30
N LEU A 56 -4.90 20.81 -2.45
CA LEU A 56 -4.58 20.19 -3.74
C LEU A 56 -5.77 20.20 -4.70
N LEU A 57 -6.97 19.90 -4.21
CA LEU A 57 -8.20 19.93 -5.01
C LEU A 57 -8.51 21.33 -5.56
N HIS A 58 -8.15 22.39 -4.84
CA HIS A 58 -8.28 23.76 -5.34
C HIS A 58 -7.14 24.17 -6.30
N SER A 59 -5.98 23.54 -6.18
CA SER A 59 -4.80 23.85 -7.00
C SER A 59 -4.82 23.13 -8.34
N CYS A 60 -5.45 21.95 -8.41
CA CYS A 60 -5.51 21.12 -9.61
C CYS A 60 -6.86 21.21 -10.31
N ARG A 61 -6.82 21.30 -11.65
CA ARG A 61 -8.01 21.20 -12.47
C ARG A 61 -8.18 19.73 -12.89
N GLY A 62 -9.42 19.26 -12.98
CA GLY A 62 -9.75 17.92 -13.47
C GLY A 62 -9.25 16.79 -12.57
N ARG A 63 -8.81 15.70 -13.18
CA ARG A 63 -8.34 14.48 -12.51
C ARG A 63 -7.00 14.74 -11.82
N ILE A 64 -6.93 14.37 -10.55
CA ILE A 64 -5.71 14.42 -9.73
C ILE A 64 -5.26 12.99 -9.42
N GLN A 65 -3.97 12.72 -9.60
CA GLN A 65 -3.35 11.42 -9.32
C GLN A 65 -1.98 11.67 -8.70
N ALA A 66 -1.58 10.82 -7.75
CA ALA A 66 -0.28 10.90 -7.13
C ALA A 66 0.46 9.58 -7.28
N ALA A 67 1.78 9.62 -7.24
CA ALA A 67 2.60 8.43 -7.05
C ALA A 67 2.74 8.09 -5.57
N HIS A 68 3.23 6.89 -5.27
CA HIS A 68 3.33 6.35 -3.91
C HIS A 68 4.06 7.28 -2.93
N TYR A 69 5.14 7.92 -3.37
CA TYR A 69 5.95 8.84 -2.57
C TYR A 69 5.56 10.31 -2.73
N PHE A 70 4.29 10.58 -3.04
CA PHE A 70 3.79 11.96 -3.10
C PHE A 70 3.80 12.64 -1.72
N ALA A 71 3.53 11.90 -0.64
CA ALA A 71 3.45 12.46 0.70
C ALA A 71 4.33 11.69 1.70
N THR A 72 5.20 12.42 2.38
CA THR A 72 6.05 11.92 3.46
C THR A 72 5.52 12.42 4.80
N TYR A 73 5.22 11.49 5.70
CA TYR A 73 4.76 11.79 7.06
C TYR A 73 5.95 11.78 8.02
N LEU A 74 6.19 12.93 8.63
CA LEU A 74 7.28 13.17 9.56
C LEU A 74 6.72 13.44 10.96
N ASP A 75 7.56 13.22 11.97
CA ASP A 75 7.27 13.63 13.35
C ASP A 75 5.91 13.11 13.85
N HIS A 76 5.67 11.80 13.74
CA HIS A 76 4.39 11.15 14.08
C HIS A 76 3.18 11.75 13.34
N ALA A 77 3.34 12.03 12.05
CA ALA A 77 2.33 12.68 11.19
C ALA A 77 1.96 14.12 11.60
N ARG A 78 2.72 14.74 12.52
CA ARG A 78 2.60 16.18 12.79
C ARG A 78 3.06 17.02 11.62
N THR A 79 3.95 16.50 10.77
CA THR A 79 4.40 17.19 9.55
C THR A 79 4.11 16.31 8.35
N VAL A 80 3.49 16.89 7.32
CA VAL A 80 3.24 16.25 6.02
C VAL A 80 4.00 17.03 4.96
N ARG A 81 5.01 16.38 4.37
CA ARG A 81 5.75 16.94 3.23
C ARG A 81 5.18 16.39 1.93
N LEU A 82 4.83 17.27 1.01
CA LEU A 82 4.37 16.93 -0.34
C LEU A 82 5.50 17.11 -1.36
N HIS A 83 5.62 16.16 -2.27
CA HIS A 83 6.63 16.09 -3.33
C HIS A 83 5.94 16.25 -4.70
N PHE A 84 5.87 17.46 -5.25
CA PHE A 84 5.02 17.73 -6.42
C PHE A 84 5.53 17.14 -7.74
N GLU A 85 6.75 16.60 -7.79
CA GLU A 85 7.21 15.72 -8.87
C GLU A 85 6.37 14.44 -9.00
N ASN A 86 5.75 14.03 -7.90
CA ASN A 86 4.91 12.84 -7.78
C ASN A 86 3.43 13.20 -7.88
N LEU A 87 3.09 14.38 -8.40
CA LEU A 87 1.72 14.83 -8.63
C LEU A 87 1.41 14.98 -10.12
N ARG A 88 0.27 14.43 -10.55
CA ARG A 88 -0.31 14.66 -11.88
C ARG A 88 -1.69 15.28 -11.74
N CYS A 89 -1.91 16.34 -12.49
CA CYS A 89 -3.18 17.03 -12.58
C CYS A 89 -3.50 17.29 -14.05
N ASP A 90 -4.78 17.36 -14.41
CA ASP A 90 -5.15 17.75 -15.77
C ASP A 90 -4.79 19.23 -16.00
N GLY A 91 -4.10 19.50 -17.11
CA GLY A 91 -3.60 20.82 -17.49
C GLY A 91 -2.09 21.01 -17.28
N GLU A 92 -1.54 22.10 -17.81
CA GLU A 92 -0.11 22.42 -17.62
C GLU A 92 0.12 23.03 -16.23
N GLN A 93 0.71 22.26 -15.31
CA GLN A 93 1.32 22.79 -14.10
C GLN A 93 2.83 22.56 -14.11
N ARG A 94 3.60 23.62 -13.84
CA ARG A 94 5.06 23.54 -13.74
C ARG A 94 5.48 23.49 -12.28
N PHE A 95 5.50 22.28 -11.73
CA PHE A 95 6.04 22.01 -10.39
C PHE A 95 7.57 21.90 -10.35
N LYS A 96 8.23 21.90 -11.51
CA LYS A 96 9.68 21.77 -11.66
C LYS A 96 10.32 23.09 -12.10
N ARG A 97 11.46 23.44 -11.51
CA ARG A 97 12.36 24.54 -11.89
C ARG A 97 13.77 23.98 -12.08
N ARG A 98 14.23 23.86 -13.33
CA ARG A 98 15.50 23.18 -13.66
C ARG A 98 15.54 21.79 -13.01
N ASP A 99 16.50 21.52 -12.13
CA ASP A 99 16.66 20.25 -11.42
C ASP A 99 16.03 20.24 -10.02
N SER A 100 15.25 21.28 -9.70
CA SER A 100 14.51 21.37 -8.44
C SER A 100 13.02 21.18 -8.63
N CYS A 101 12.37 20.55 -7.67
CA CYS A 101 10.94 20.28 -7.64
C CYS A 101 10.29 21.04 -6.48
N LEU A 102 9.00 21.34 -6.62
CA LEU A 102 8.23 22.03 -5.60
C LEU A 102 7.93 21.06 -4.45
N HIS A 103 8.23 21.53 -3.24
CA HIS A 103 7.88 20.85 -2.00
C HIS A 103 7.03 21.77 -1.13
N GLU A 104 6.06 21.18 -0.44
CA GLU A 104 5.25 21.87 0.57
C GLU A 104 5.25 21.09 1.87
N GLU A 105 5.46 21.78 2.99
CA GLU A 105 5.37 21.19 4.32
C GLU A 105 4.17 21.78 5.05
N PHE A 106 3.29 20.88 5.47
CA PHE A 106 2.14 21.18 6.31
C PHE A 106 2.42 20.69 7.73
N VAL A 107 2.13 21.52 8.73
CA VAL A 107 2.34 21.19 10.14
C VAL A 107 1.00 21.17 10.88
N ALA A 108 0.85 20.22 11.79
CA ALA A 108 -0.31 20.09 12.65
C ALA A 108 -0.52 21.37 13.47
N PHE A 109 -1.73 21.90 13.42
CA PHE A 109 -2.15 23.10 14.12
C PHE A 109 -3.61 22.95 14.56
N GLY A 110 -3.82 22.83 15.87
CA GLY A 110 -5.14 22.54 16.43
C GLY A 110 -5.65 21.17 15.94
N ALA A 111 -6.83 21.15 15.32
CA ALA A 111 -7.46 19.94 14.81
C ALA A 111 -7.05 19.54 13.38
N GLY A 112 -6.19 20.33 12.72
CA GLY A 112 -5.87 20.17 11.31
C GLY A 112 -4.40 20.41 10.98
N HIS A 113 -4.10 20.59 9.69
CA HIS A 113 -2.75 20.93 9.22
C HIS A 113 -2.75 22.27 8.49
N ARG A 114 -1.68 23.05 8.64
CA ARG A 114 -1.49 24.33 7.96
C ARG A 114 -0.19 24.34 7.18
N LEU A 115 -0.22 24.96 5.99
CA LEU A 115 0.98 25.16 5.18
C LEU A 115 1.99 26.02 5.97
N MET A 116 3.15 25.45 6.24
CA MET A 116 4.24 26.09 6.97
C MET A 116 5.33 26.58 6.00
N LYS A 117 5.67 25.77 5.00
CA LYS A 117 6.71 26.10 4.02
C LYS A 117 6.32 25.67 2.62
N ARG A 118 6.72 26.48 1.65
CA ARG A 118 6.73 26.16 0.22
C ARG A 118 8.13 26.48 -0.31
N TYR A 119 8.81 25.50 -0.88
CA TYR A 119 10.19 25.67 -1.33
C TYR A 119 10.50 24.80 -2.55
N TYR A 120 11.65 25.04 -3.17
CA TYR A 120 12.19 24.18 -4.22
C TYR A 120 13.46 23.51 -3.70
N ALA A 121 13.53 22.19 -3.82
CA ALA A 121 14.68 21.38 -3.46
C ALA A 121 14.99 20.37 -4.59
N PRO A 122 16.13 19.64 -4.56
CA PRO A 122 16.35 18.56 -5.50
C PRO A 122 15.15 17.62 -5.56
N CYS A 123 14.77 17.19 -6.76
CA CYS A 123 13.71 16.20 -6.92
C CYS A 123 14.17 14.84 -6.38
N ASN A 124 13.24 14.01 -5.87
CA ASN A 124 13.53 12.71 -5.28
C ASN A 124 14.46 12.79 -4.04
N ASP A 125 14.18 13.73 -3.14
CA ASP A 125 14.84 13.87 -1.83
C ASP A 125 14.47 12.78 -0.82
#